data_AF-A0A953TTB8-F1
#
_entry.id   AF-A0A953TTB8-F1
#
_cell.length_a   1.000
_cell.length_b   1.000
_cell.length_c   1.000
_cell.angle_alpha   90.00
_cell.angle_beta   90.00
_cell.angle_gamma   90.00
#
_symmetry.space_group_name_H-M   'P 1'
#
loop_
_entity.id
_entity.type
_entity.pdbx_description
1 polymer ?
#
loop_
_entity_poly.entity_id
_entity_poly.type
_entity_poly.pdbx_seq_one_letter_code
_entity_poly.pdbx_strand_id
1 'polypeptide(L)' 'MNKSRPSQQKRQRERQRQERRTEKQARRQEAAAAKASQPAPTAGYDPDLEGIKPGPQPLQDWQKADAE' A
#
# COMPACT_ATOMS: atom_id res chain seq x y z
N MET A 1 14.81 -36.88 23.90
CA MET A 1 13.93 -35.96 23.13
C MET A 1 13.63 -34.71 23.95
N ASN A 2 14.35 -33.61 23.69
CA ASN A 2 14.18 -32.35 24.40
C ASN A 2 12.98 -31.59 23.82
N LYS A 3 11.81 -31.72 24.44
CA LYS A 3 10.65 -30.89 24.13
C LYS A 3 10.98 -29.49 24.63
N SER A 4 11.49 -28.63 23.74
CA SER A 4 11.75 -27.22 24.06
C SER A 4 10.54 -26.66 24.79
N ARG A 5 10.76 -26.04 25.96
CA ARG A 5 9.66 -25.63 26.85
C ARG A 5 8.74 -24.72 26.04
N PRO A 6 7.43 -25.04 25.89
CA PRO A 6 6.52 -24.28 25.04
C PRO A 6 6.48 -22.78 25.36
N SER A 7 6.87 -22.38 26.57
CA SER A 7 7.05 -20.99 26.98
C SER A 7 8.16 -20.23 26.25
N GLN A 8 9.29 -20.88 25.94
CA GLN A 8 10.41 -20.23 25.24
C GLN A 8 10.04 -19.91 23.79
N GLN A 9 9.39 -20.86 23.11
CA GLN A 9 8.94 -20.67 21.75
C GLN A 9 7.83 -19.60 21.67
N LYS A 10 6.93 -19.54 22.67
CA LYS A 10 5.94 -18.46 22.79
C LYS A 10 6.61 -17.09 22.96
N ARG A 11 7.61 -16.98 23.85
CA ARG A 11 8.37 -15.73 24.08
C ARG A 11 9.11 -15.28 22.81
N GLN A 12 9.72 -16.19 22.06
CA GLN A 12 10.36 -15.86 20.79
C GLN A 12 9.35 -15.35 19.75
N ARG A 13 8.19 -16.01 19.62
CA ARG A 13 7.12 -15.54 18.71
C ARG A 13 6.59 -14.17 19.10
N GLU A 14 6.44 -13.91 20.39
CA GLU A 14 6.00 -12.60 20.88
C GLU A 14 7.04 -11.52 20.55
N ARG A 15 8.32 -11.78 20.84
CA ARG A 15 9.42 -10.88 20.51
C ARG A 15 9.46 -10.57 19.01
N GLN A 16 9.37 -11.58 18.15
CA GLN A 16 9.31 -11.38 16.69
C GLN A 16 8.10 -10.54 16.25
N ARG A 17 6.93 -10.70 16.90
CA ARG A 17 5.76 -9.86 16.60
C ARG A 17 5.97 -8.42 17.03
N GLN A 18 6.61 -8.18 18.17
CA GLN A 18 6.96 -6.84 18.63
C GLN A 18 7.98 -6.19 17.68
N GLU A 19 9.05 -6.89 17.32
CA GLU A 19 10.08 -6.44 16.37
C GLU A 19 9.47 -6.09 15.00
N ARG A 20 8.58 -6.93 14.45
CA ARG A 20 7.89 -6.61 13.19
C ARG A 20 6.99 -5.38 13.29
N ARG A 21 6.37 -5.14 14.45
CA ARG A 21 5.53 -3.95 14.67
C ARG A 21 6.37 -2.70 14.75
N THR A 22 7.50 -2.74 15.46
CA THR A 22 8.43 -1.60 15.56
C THR A 22 9.05 -1.28 14.21
N GLU A 23 9.50 -2.29 13.46
CA GLU A 23 10.04 -2.11 12.11
C GLU A 23 8.99 -1.51 11.14
N LYS A 24 7.75 -2.02 11.18
CA LYS A 24 6.67 -1.46 10.36
C LYS A 24 6.35 -0.01 10.73
N GLN A 25 6.44 0.35 12.00
CA GLN A 25 6.23 1.72 12.46
C GLN A 25 7.38 2.63 11.99
N ALA A 26 8.64 2.19 12.12
CA ALA A 26 9.80 2.91 11.61
C ALA A 26 9.67 3.17 10.09
N ARG A 27 9.36 2.13 9.31
CA ARG A 27 9.14 2.26 7.86
C ARG A 27 8.02 3.24 7.51
N ARG A 28 6.95 3.30 8.31
CA ARG A 28 5.86 4.28 8.11
C ARG A 28 6.33 5.70 8.40
N GLN A 29 7.13 5.91 9.44
CA GLN A 29 7.68 7.22 9.77
C GLN A 29 8.66 7.69 8.68
N GLU A 30 9.53 6.80 8.20
CA GLU A 30 10.42 7.08 7.07
C GLU A 30 9.65 7.45 5.80
N ALA A 31 8.62 6.67 5.44
CA ALA A 31 7.80 6.97 4.27
C ALA A 31 7.03 8.30 4.41
N ALA A 32 6.55 8.63 5.61
CA ALA A 32 5.92 9.91 5.88
C ALA A 32 6.91 11.08 5.77
N ALA A 33 8.12 10.92 6.31
CA ALA A 33 9.19 11.92 6.20
C ALA A 33 9.64 12.10 4.75
N ALA A 34 9.82 11.02 4.00
CA ALA A 34 10.12 11.07 2.57
C ALA A 34 9.03 11.81 1.81
N LYS A 35 7.76 11.50 2.04
CA LYS A 35 6.63 12.18 1.40
C LYS A 35 6.54 13.66 1.76
N ALA A 36 6.88 14.04 3.00
CA ALA A 36 6.91 15.44 3.44
C ALA A 36 8.09 16.23 2.85
N SER A 37 9.21 15.55 2.54
CA SER A 37 10.40 16.15 1.92
C SER A 37 10.25 16.34 0.40
N GLN A 38 9.48 15.47 -0.25
CA GLN A 38 9.21 15.60 -1.69
C GLN A 38 8.35 16.84 -1.98
N PRO A 39 8.63 17.56 -3.07
CA PRO A 39 7.76 18.64 -3.52
C PRO A 39 6.35 18.09 -3.77
N ALA A 40 5.34 18.87 -3.42
CA ALA A 40 3.96 18.52 -3.74
C ALA A 40 3.84 18.34 -5.27
N PRO A 41 3.16 17.28 -5.75
CA PRO A 41 2.88 17.15 -7.17
C PRO A 41 2.12 18.38 -7.65
N THR A 42 2.37 18.76 -8.91
CA THR A 42 1.69 19.89 -9.56
C THR A 42 0.18 19.68 -9.49
N ALA A 43 -0.51 20.54 -8.76
CA ALA A 43 -1.95 20.39 -8.54
C ALA A 43 -2.70 20.46 -9.88
N GLY A 44 -3.41 19.39 -10.23
CA GLY A 44 -4.23 19.31 -11.43
C GLY A 44 -3.48 19.02 -12.74
N TYR A 45 -2.17 18.71 -12.68
CA TYR A 45 -1.37 18.38 -13.85
C TYR A 45 -0.60 17.08 -13.61
N ASP A 46 -0.89 16.07 -14.42
CA ASP A 46 -0.17 14.80 -14.45
C ASP A 46 0.71 14.78 -15.72
N PRO A 47 2.05 14.86 -15.58
CA PRO A 47 2.98 14.83 -16.71
C PRO A 47 2.82 13.59 -17.58
N ASP A 48 2.42 12.45 -17.01
CA ASP A 48 2.26 11.19 -17.75
C ASP A 48 0.98 11.19 -18.61
N LEU A 49 0.01 12.05 -18.28
CA LEU A 49 -1.24 12.21 -19.02
C LEU A 49 -1.21 13.43 -19.95
N GLU A 50 -0.13 14.20 -19.97
CA GLU A 50 -0.02 15.35 -20.86
C GLU A 50 -0.03 14.90 -22.32
N GLY A 51 -0.93 15.50 -23.12
CA GLY A 51 -1.04 15.23 -24.55
C GLY A 51 -1.79 13.96 -24.92
N ILE A 52 -2.24 13.14 -23.95
CA ILE A 52 -3.09 11.98 -24.22
C ILE A 52 -4.52 12.45 -24.49
N LYS A 53 -5.03 12.15 -25.68
CA LYS A 53 -6.45 12.34 -26.03
C LYS A 53 -7.20 11.02 -25.83
N PRO A 54 -8.09 10.90 -24.83
CA PRO A 54 -8.85 9.67 -24.64
C PRO A 54 -9.76 9.44 -25.86
N GLY A 55 -9.75 8.20 -26.36
CA GLY A 55 -10.65 7.76 -27.42
C GLY A 55 -12.05 7.44 -26.88
N PRO A 56 -13.05 7.30 -27.77
CA PRO A 56 -14.37 6.83 -27.37
C PRO A 56 -14.27 5.42 -26.76
N GLN A 57 -14.66 5.28 -25.49
CA GLN A 57 -14.73 3.99 -24.83
C GLN A 57 -16.07 3.33 -25.16
N PRO A 58 -16.10 2.11 -25.72
CA PRO A 58 -17.36 1.42 -26.01
C PRO A 58 -18.09 1.06 -24.71
N LEU A 59 -19.42 1.14 -24.75
CA LEU A 59 -20.28 0.72 -23.65
C LEU A 59 -20.10 -0.77 -23.39
N GLN A 60 -19.96 -1.12 -22.11
CA GLN A 60 -19.90 -2.50 -21.65
C GLN A 60 -21.29 -3.13 -21.70
N ASP A 61 -21.37 -4.46 -21.79
CA ASP A 61 -22.65 -5.15 -22.01
C ASP A 61 -23.66 -4.94 -20.87
N TRP A 62 -23.19 -4.74 -19.63
CA TRP A 62 -24.06 -4.40 -18.49
C TRP A 62 -24.65 -2.98 -18.58
N GLN A 63 -24.01 -2.06 -19.31
CA GLN A 63 -24.52 -0.69 -19.51
C GLN A 63 -25.59 -0.62 -20.61
N LYS A 64 -25.61 -1.60 -21.51
CA LYS A 64 -26.59 -1.68 -22.61
C LYS A 64 -27.95 -2.19 -22.13
N ALA A 65 -27.97 -3.03 -21.10
CA ALA A 65 -29.18 -3.65 -20.56
C ALA A 65 -30.14 -2.66 -19.86
N ASP A 66 -29.63 -1.54 -19.37
CA ASP A 66 -30.43 -0.49 -18.71
C ASP A 66 -30.96 0.58 -19.70
N ALA A 67 -30.61 0.47 -20.99
CA ALA A 67 -30.91 1.46 -22.02
C ALA A 67 -32.02 1.02 -23.00
N GLU A 68 -32.63 -0.15 -22.77
CA GLU A 68 -33.76 -0.70 -23.54
C GLU A 68 -35.06 -0.64 -22.69
#